data_AF-A0A2G8JGT7-F1
#
_entry.id   AF-A0A2G8JGT7-F1
#
_cell.length_a   1.000
_cell.length_b   1.000
_cell.length_c   1.000
_cell.angle_alpha   90.00
_cell.angle_beta   90.00
_cell.angle_gamma   90.00
#
_symmetry.space_group_name_H-M   'P 1'
#
loop_
_entity.id
_entity.type
_entity.pdbx_description
1 polymer ?
#
loop_
_entity_poly.entity_id
_entity_poly.type
_entity_poly.pdbx_seq_one_letter_code
_entity_poly.pdbx_strand_id
1 'polypeptide(L)'
;MPNLTLLDLSHNSLDTITKKNIEDFKTFDEDLMQLNLSGNPFRCRCQLRDFIIWLNDTNLVEGKADLMCRNIAETPVLDVTAHQIKCNKNIGKNRPAMYSQYVTLCIIFAIIGLLALIILFMRRKDIVRFCQQVRQATKDAFDSHQTHYNYSGIQHARRETADSGVASVEV
;
A
#
# COMPACT_ATOMS: atom_id res chain seq x y z
N MET A 1 -37.99 -3.32 -16.58
CA MET A 1 -39.30 -3.93 -16.26
C MET A 1 -40.33 -2.81 -16.32
N PRO A 2 -41.18 -2.70 -17.36
CA PRO A 2 -41.82 -1.42 -17.69
C PRO A 2 -43.12 -1.08 -16.92
N ASN A 3 -43.60 -1.91 -15.97
CA ASN A 3 -44.88 -1.67 -15.27
C ASN A 3 -44.83 -2.01 -13.77
N LEU A 4 -43.64 -1.97 -13.14
CA LEU A 4 -43.53 -2.26 -11.71
C LEU A 4 -43.92 -1.01 -10.91
N THR A 5 -45.05 -1.07 -10.20
CA THR A 5 -45.58 0.05 -9.40
C THR A 5 -45.27 -0.09 -7.90
N LEU A 6 -45.01 -1.30 -7.44
CA LEU A 6 -44.66 -1.58 -6.05
C LEU A 6 -43.53 -2.61 -6.02
N LEU A 7 -42.45 -2.26 -5.31
CA LEU A 7 -41.41 -3.18 -4.93
C LEU A 7 -41.54 -3.45 -3.43
N ASP A 8 -42.11 -4.61 -3.11
CA ASP A 8 -42.26 -5.05 -1.72
C ASP A 8 -41.05 -5.88 -1.30
N LEU A 9 -40.25 -5.33 -0.39
CA LEU A 9 -39.14 -6.00 0.28
C LEU A 9 -39.40 -6.12 1.78
N SER A 10 -40.66 -6.00 2.22
CA SER A 10 -41.03 -6.10 3.63
C SER A 10 -40.75 -7.49 4.19
N HIS A 11 -40.61 -7.56 5.52
CA HIS A 11 -40.42 -8.80 6.28
C HIS A 11 -39.25 -9.69 5.80
N ASN A 12 -38.22 -9.05 5.24
CA ASN A 12 -36.99 -9.72 4.85
C ASN A 12 -35.92 -9.63 5.95
N SER A 13 -34.73 -10.15 5.67
CA SER A 13 -33.58 -10.07 6.56
C SER A 13 -32.58 -8.99 6.15
N LEU A 14 -33.06 -7.86 5.60
CA LEU A 14 -32.20 -6.75 5.21
C LEU A 14 -31.65 -6.06 6.46
N ASP A 15 -30.33 -6.15 6.65
CA ASP A 15 -29.64 -5.50 7.77
C ASP A 15 -29.04 -4.14 7.38
N THR A 16 -28.73 -3.93 6.10
CA THR A 16 -28.21 -2.68 5.53
C THR A 16 -28.61 -2.53 4.07
N ILE A 17 -28.83 -1.29 3.63
CA ILE A 17 -28.95 -0.94 2.21
C ILE A 17 -27.65 -0.26 1.78
N THR A 18 -26.99 -0.78 0.74
CA THR A 18 -25.70 -0.25 0.28
C THR A 18 -25.89 0.97 -0.64
N LYS A 19 -24.83 1.75 -0.84
CA LYS A 19 -24.83 2.88 -1.78
C LYS A 19 -25.27 2.51 -3.19
N LYS A 20 -24.85 1.34 -3.67
CA LYS A 20 -25.21 0.86 -5.00
C LYS A 20 -26.72 0.64 -5.12
N ASN A 21 -27.31 -0.02 -4.12
CA ASN A 21 -28.77 -0.21 -4.07
C ASN A 21 -29.52 1.13 -4.02
N ILE A 22 -29.00 2.11 -3.28
CA ILE A 22 -29.57 3.47 -3.24
C ILE A 22 -29.50 4.13 -4.62
N GLU A 23 -28.38 3.98 -5.33
CA GLU A 23 -28.23 4.49 -6.71
C GLU A 23 -29.22 3.83 -7.67
N ASP A 24 -29.43 2.51 -7.55
CA ASP A 24 -30.44 1.79 -8.32
C ASP A 24 -31.85 2.31 -7.99
N PHE A 25 -32.18 2.51 -6.70
CA PHE A 25 -33.48 3.02 -6.29
C PHE A 25 -33.75 4.46 -6.74
N LYS A 26 -32.72 5.29 -6.85
CA LYS A 26 -32.83 6.65 -7.40
C LYS A 26 -33.18 6.69 -8.88
N THR A 27 -33.04 5.56 -9.60
CA THR A 27 -33.48 5.48 -11.00
C THR A 27 -34.99 5.29 -11.12
N PHE A 28 -35.67 4.92 -10.02
CA PHE A 28 -37.12 4.79 -10.00
C PHE A 28 -37.79 6.15 -9.90
N ASP A 29 -38.90 6.28 -10.62
CA ASP A 29 -39.76 7.46 -10.56
C ASP A 29 -40.62 7.37 -9.28
N GLU A 30 -40.44 8.32 -8.36
CA GLU A 30 -41.12 8.34 -7.06
C GLU A 30 -42.65 8.46 -7.20
N ASP A 31 -43.16 8.99 -8.32
CA ASP A 31 -44.59 9.13 -8.57
C ASP A 31 -45.25 7.86 -9.11
N LEU A 32 -44.45 6.94 -9.68
CA LEU A 32 -44.94 5.73 -10.33
C LEU A 32 -44.63 4.45 -9.55
N MET A 33 -43.68 4.52 -8.62
CA MET A 33 -43.16 3.36 -7.91
C MET A 33 -43.11 3.61 -6.40
N GLN A 34 -43.47 2.59 -5.63
CA GLN A 34 -43.36 2.59 -4.17
C GLN A 34 -42.45 1.45 -3.70
N LEU A 35 -41.73 1.68 -2.62
CA LEU A 35 -40.81 0.73 -2.00
C LEU A 35 -41.25 0.44 -0.55
N ASN A 36 -41.61 -0.80 -0.26
CA ASN A 36 -41.94 -1.23 1.10
C ASN A 36 -40.75 -1.94 1.73
N LEU A 37 -40.25 -1.41 2.85
CA LEU A 37 -39.10 -1.95 3.61
C LEU A 37 -39.48 -2.35 5.05
N SER A 38 -40.77 -2.34 5.39
CA SER A 38 -41.26 -2.64 6.74
C SER A 38 -40.86 -4.04 7.22
N GLY A 39 -40.75 -4.23 8.54
CA GLY A 39 -40.42 -5.54 9.11
C GLY A 39 -38.98 -6.04 8.88
N ASN A 40 -38.09 -5.23 8.30
CA ASN A 40 -36.68 -5.59 8.12
C ASN A 40 -35.81 -5.24 9.34
N PRO A 41 -34.81 -6.07 9.66
CA PRO A 41 -33.96 -5.88 10.83
C PRO A 41 -32.76 -4.96 10.61
N PHE A 42 -33.00 -3.68 10.34
CA PHE A 42 -31.93 -2.73 10.06
C PHE A 42 -30.93 -2.61 11.22
N ARG A 43 -29.65 -2.80 10.92
CA ARG A 43 -28.55 -2.55 11.85
C ARG A 43 -28.04 -1.12 11.66
N CYS A 44 -28.44 -0.24 12.58
CA CYS A 44 -28.03 1.16 12.64
C CYS A 44 -26.55 1.28 13.04
N ARG A 45 -25.70 1.12 12.03
CA ARG A 45 -24.24 1.23 12.05
C ARG A 45 -23.81 2.21 10.96
N CYS A 46 -22.50 2.42 10.82
CA CYS A 46 -21.97 3.39 9.88
C CYS A 46 -22.23 3.14 8.40
N GLN A 47 -22.44 1.89 8.03
CA GLN A 47 -22.76 1.53 6.65
C GLN A 47 -24.18 1.99 6.27
N LEU A 48 -25.07 2.16 7.25
CA LEU A 48 -26.45 2.59 7.05
C LEU A 48 -26.58 4.13 6.93
N ARG A 49 -25.51 4.88 7.21
CA ARG A 49 -25.56 6.36 7.22
C ARG A 49 -26.03 6.94 5.88
N ASP A 50 -25.53 6.42 4.77
CA ASP A 50 -25.94 6.91 3.45
C ASP A 50 -27.40 6.55 3.12
N PHE A 51 -27.90 5.42 3.65
CA PHE A 51 -29.31 5.05 3.56
C PHE A 51 -30.20 5.98 4.37
N ILE A 52 -29.82 6.34 5.60
CA ILE A 52 -30.60 7.29 6.44
C ILE A 52 -30.70 8.66 5.75
N ILE A 53 -29.60 9.14 5.17
CA ILE A 53 -29.59 10.41 4.43
C ILE A 53 -30.55 10.33 3.24
N TRP A 54 -30.46 9.26 2.44
CA TRP A 54 -31.35 9.09 1.30
C TRP A 54 -32.83 8.92 1.71
N LEU A 55 -33.11 8.14 2.77
CA LEU A 55 -34.44 7.90 3.30
C LEU A 55 -35.12 9.19 3.79
N ASN A 56 -34.33 10.14 4.30
CA ASN A 56 -34.83 11.44 4.70
C ASN A 56 -35.33 12.28 3.52
N ASP A 57 -34.66 12.16 2.37
CA ASP A 57 -34.88 13.01 1.20
C ASP A 57 -35.87 12.41 0.18
N THR A 58 -36.07 11.08 0.18
CA THR A 58 -36.92 10.36 -0.78
C THR A 58 -38.37 10.21 -0.30
N ASN A 59 -39.32 10.22 -1.26
CA ASN A 59 -40.71 9.81 -1.02
C ASN A 59 -41.00 8.38 -1.52
N LEU A 60 -40.00 7.69 -2.08
CA LEU A 60 -40.14 6.35 -2.63
C LEU A 60 -40.55 5.32 -1.56
N VAL A 61 -40.11 5.51 -0.31
CA VAL A 61 -40.30 4.54 0.77
C VAL A 61 -41.56 4.83 1.57
N GLU A 62 -42.52 3.91 1.53
CA GLU A 62 -43.72 3.97 2.37
C GLU A 62 -43.37 3.61 3.82
N GLY A 63 -44.03 4.26 4.79
CA GLY A 63 -43.86 3.92 6.21
C GLY A 63 -42.43 4.17 6.72
N LYS A 64 -41.71 5.16 6.17
CA LYS A 64 -40.32 5.45 6.56
C LYS A 64 -40.10 5.67 8.06
N ALA A 65 -41.13 6.14 8.77
CA ALA A 65 -41.13 6.34 10.22
C ALA A 65 -41.23 5.03 11.02
N ASP A 66 -41.75 3.96 10.43
CA ASP A 66 -41.97 2.66 11.09
C ASP A 66 -40.75 1.75 11.00
N LEU A 67 -39.71 2.17 10.26
CA LEU A 67 -38.46 1.43 10.17
C LEU A 67 -37.69 1.55 11.48
N MET A 68 -37.39 0.42 12.12
CA MET A 68 -36.75 0.37 13.44
C MET A 68 -35.33 -0.18 13.39
N CYS A 69 -34.47 0.31 14.27
CA CYS A 69 -33.14 -0.25 14.50
C CYS A 69 -33.21 -1.54 15.32
N ARG A 70 -32.54 -2.60 14.86
CA ARG A 70 -32.40 -3.85 15.63
C ARG A 70 -31.39 -3.73 16.79
N ASN A 71 -30.33 -2.96 16.62
CA ASN A 71 -29.21 -2.88 17.56
C ASN A 71 -29.33 -1.76 18.60
N ILE A 72 -30.27 -0.84 18.40
CA ILE A 72 -30.59 0.26 19.32
C ILE A 72 -32.08 0.12 19.57
N ALA A 73 -32.45 -0.28 20.79
CA ALA A 73 -33.84 -0.58 21.11
C ALA A 73 -34.74 0.63 20.86
N GLU A 74 -35.92 0.38 20.26
CA GLU A 74 -37.00 1.36 20.12
C GLU A 74 -36.62 2.66 19.41
N THR A 75 -35.58 2.63 18.58
CA THR A 75 -35.14 3.82 17.83
C THR A 75 -35.54 3.69 16.36
N PRO A 76 -36.38 4.61 15.83
CA PRO A 76 -36.66 4.69 14.41
C PRO A 76 -35.37 4.97 13.62
N VAL A 77 -35.22 4.37 12.45
CA VAL A 77 -34.05 4.54 11.57
C VAL A 77 -33.81 6.02 11.22
N LEU A 78 -34.88 6.81 11.07
CA LEU A 78 -34.81 8.25 10.80
C LEU A 78 -34.42 9.10 12.01
N ASP A 79 -34.76 8.67 13.23
CA ASP A 79 -34.46 9.40 14.46
C ASP A 79 -33.04 9.13 14.97
N VAL A 80 -32.33 8.19 14.33
CA VAL A 80 -30.93 7.95 14.65
C VAL A 80 -30.10 9.16 14.23
N THR A 81 -29.88 10.05 15.20
CA THR A 81 -29.02 11.20 15.01
C THR A 81 -27.62 10.76 14.56
N ALA A 82 -27.00 11.53 13.66
CA ALA A 82 -25.61 11.31 13.22
C ALA A 82 -24.60 11.25 14.38
N HIS A 83 -25.01 11.66 15.58
CA HIS A 83 -24.23 11.61 16.82
C HIS A 83 -24.30 10.24 17.53
N GLN A 84 -25.42 9.52 17.44
CA GLN A 84 -25.55 8.17 17.98
C GLN A 84 -24.78 7.14 17.14
N ILE A 85 -24.84 7.27 15.80
CA ILE A 85 -23.95 6.51 14.92
C ILE A 85 -22.64 7.29 14.76
N LYS A 86 -21.73 7.11 15.71
CA LYS A 86 -20.36 7.66 15.62
C LYS A 86 -19.59 7.03 14.47
N CYS A 87 -19.82 7.55 13.27
CA CYS A 87 -19.04 7.18 12.11
C CYS A 87 -17.81 8.03 12.07
N ASN A 88 -16.70 7.36 12.38
CA ASN A 88 -15.45 7.84 11.88
C ASN A 88 -15.60 7.96 10.36
N LYS A 89 -15.54 9.19 9.83
CA LYS A 89 -15.67 9.50 8.40
C LYS A 89 -14.68 8.68 7.54
N ASN A 90 -13.68 8.09 8.18
CA ASN A 90 -12.70 7.16 7.66
C ASN A 90 -13.25 5.79 7.20
N ILE A 91 -14.53 5.46 7.45
CA ILE A 91 -15.08 4.11 7.15
C ILE A 91 -16.03 4.10 5.93
N GLY A 92 -16.53 5.26 5.46
CA GLY A 92 -17.60 5.31 4.44
C GLY A 92 -17.33 6.10 3.15
N LYS A 93 -16.35 7.01 3.12
CA LYS A 93 -16.00 7.81 1.91
C LYS A 93 -14.48 7.96 1.80
N ASN A 94 -13.77 6.83 1.65
CA ASN A 94 -12.41 6.67 1.09
C ASN A 94 -11.73 5.43 1.69
N ARG A 95 -11.75 4.32 0.95
CA ARG A 95 -10.49 3.61 0.75
C ARG A 95 -10.11 3.83 -0.71
N PRO A 96 -9.49 4.99 -1.01
CA PRO A 96 -8.11 4.94 -1.46
C PRO A 96 -7.34 6.24 -1.11
N ALA A 97 -6.78 6.37 0.10
CA ALA A 97 -5.90 7.51 0.42
C ALA A 97 -4.50 7.10 0.89
N MET A 98 -4.32 5.86 1.34
CA MET A 98 -3.00 5.33 1.66
C MET A 98 -2.32 4.69 0.43
N TYR A 99 -3.08 4.04 -0.46
CA TYR A 99 -2.51 3.40 -1.65
C TYR A 99 -1.99 4.39 -2.72
N SER A 100 -2.65 5.53 -2.92
CA SER A 100 -2.29 6.46 -4.01
C SER A 100 -0.85 6.96 -3.90
N GLN A 101 -0.44 7.40 -2.70
CA GLN A 101 0.93 7.87 -2.45
C GLN A 101 1.99 6.77 -2.58
N TYR A 102 1.70 5.53 -2.16
CA TYR A 102 2.65 4.42 -2.33
C TYR A 102 2.75 3.96 -3.79
N VAL A 103 1.63 3.95 -4.53
CA VAL A 103 1.62 3.59 -5.96
C VAL A 103 2.44 4.60 -6.77
N THR A 104 2.28 5.90 -6.51
CA THR A 104 3.10 6.92 -7.18
C THR A 104 4.59 6.77 -6.85
N LEU A 105 4.93 6.50 -5.58
CA LEU A 105 6.32 6.25 -5.18
C LEU A 105 6.89 5.00 -5.87
N CYS A 106 6.12 3.91 -5.98
CA CYS A 106 6.53 2.71 -6.70
C CYS A 106 6.83 3.00 -8.18
N ILE A 107 6.01 3.82 -8.83
CA ILE A 107 6.23 4.22 -10.23
C ILE A 107 7.51 5.04 -10.36
N ILE A 108 7.75 6.00 -9.46
CA ILE A 108 8.97 6.82 -9.46
C ILE A 108 10.21 5.95 -9.26
N PHE A 109 10.20 5.04 -8.28
CA PHE A 109 11.32 4.13 -8.04
C PHE A 109 11.58 3.19 -9.23
N ALA A 110 10.52 2.70 -9.88
CA ALA A 110 10.64 1.88 -11.08
C ALA A 110 11.29 2.64 -12.24
N ILE A 111 10.90 3.91 -12.46
CA ILE A 111 11.50 4.77 -13.50
C ILE A 111 12.97 5.04 -13.19
N ILE A 112 13.30 5.43 -11.94
CA ILE A 112 14.69 5.68 -11.53
C ILE A 112 15.55 4.42 -11.70
N GLY A 113 15.05 3.26 -11.26
CA GLY A 113 15.73 1.98 -11.42
C GLY A 113 15.97 1.63 -12.88
N LEU A 114 14.96 1.83 -13.74
CA LEU A 114 15.08 1.58 -15.17
C LEU A 114 16.08 2.52 -15.84
N LEU A 115 16.08 3.82 -15.49
CA LEU A 115 17.07 4.78 -15.98
C LEU A 115 18.49 4.41 -15.53
N ALA A 116 18.66 4.02 -14.26
CA ALA A 116 19.95 3.56 -13.74
C ALA A 116 20.43 2.30 -14.50
N LEU A 117 19.56 1.32 -14.73
CA LEU A 117 19.88 0.13 -15.52
C LEU A 117 20.26 0.49 -16.96
N ILE A 118 19.54 1.41 -17.60
CA ILE A 118 19.88 1.91 -18.95
C ILE A 118 21.25 2.58 -18.91
N ILE A 119 21.53 3.46 -17.96
CA ILE A 119 22.83 4.13 -17.85
C ILE A 119 23.94 3.11 -17.61
N LEU A 120 23.74 2.14 -16.72
CA LEU A 120 24.68 1.05 -16.48
C LEU A 120 24.87 0.19 -17.73
N PHE A 121 23.82 -0.04 -18.51
CA PHE A 121 23.88 -0.80 -19.76
C PHE A 121 24.59 -0.04 -20.87
N MET A 122 24.39 1.27 -20.96
CA MET A 122 25.06 2.16 -21.92
C MET A 122 26.53 2.33 -21.55
N ARG A 123 26.82 2.49 -20.26
CA ARG A 123 28.17 2.58 -19.70
C ARG A 123 28.79 1.24 -19.38
N ARG A 124 28.16 0.11 -19.72
CA ARG A 124 28.67 -1.23 -19.37
C ARG A 124 30.08 -1.44 -19.89
N LYS A 125 30.38 -0.90 -21.07
CA LYS A 125 31.72 -0.97 -21.68
C LYS A 125 32.73 -0.09 -20.95
N ASP A 126 32.31 1.01 -20.36
CA ASP A 126 33.18 1.93 -19.61
C ASP A 126 33.41 1.45 -18.18
N ILE A 127 32.34 0.95 -17.52
CA ILE A 127 32.37 0.39 -16.16
C ILE A 127 33.21 -0.89 -16.14
N VAL A 128 33.05 -1.76 -17.15
CA VAL A 128 33.89 -2.97 -17.27
C VAL A 128 35.36 -2.58 -17.46
N ARG A 129 35.64 -1.60 -18.33
CA ARG A 129 37.01 -1.08 -18.52
C ARG A 129 37.59 -0.49 -17.23
N PHE A 130 36.81 0.29 -16.49
CA PHE A 130 37.22 0.87 -15.22
C PHE A 130 37.47 -0.21 -14.14
N CYS A 131 36.56 -1.18 -14.00
CA CYS A 131 36.75 -2.31 -13.07
C CYS A 131 38.00 -3.13 -13.41
N GLN A 132 38.30 -3.31 -14.70
CA GLN A 132 39.53 -3.97 -15.14
C GLN A 132 40.77 -3.15 -14.77
N GLN A 133 40.74 -1.82 -14.94
CA GLN A 133 41.83 -0.93 -14.55
C GLN A 133 42.06 -0.92 -13.04
N VAL A 134 40.99 -0.83 -12.23
CA VAL A 134 41.10 -0.88 -10.77
C VAL A 134 41.63 -2.23 -10.31
N ARG A 135 41.14 -3.34 -10.89
CA ARG A 135 41.66 -4.69 -10.59
C ARG A 135 43.15 -4.80 -10.91
N GLN A 136 43.59 -4.24 -12.03
CA GLN A 136 45.00 -4.25 -12.42
C GLN A 136 45.83 -3.44 -11.42
N ALA A 137 45.43 -2.21 -11.10
CA ALA A 137 46.13 -1.37 -10.13
C ALA A 137 46.18 -1.99 -8.73
N THR A 138 45.11 -2.67 -8.30
CA THR A 138 45.08 -3.38 -7.00
C THR A 138 46.01 -4.60 -7.01
N LYS A 139 46.07 -5.32 -8.14
CA LYS A 139 46.98 -6.45 -8.32
C LYS A 139 48.44 -5.98 -8.30
N ASP A 140 48.75 -4.90 -9.02
CA ASP A 140 50.10 -4.35 -9.07
C ASP A 140 50.54 -3.83 -7.69
N ALA A 141 49.64 -3.20 -6.92
CA ALA A 141 49.92 -2.78 -5.55
C ALA A 141 50.17 -3.97 -4.61
N PHE A 142 49.38 -5.04 -4.73
CA PHE A 142 49.56 -6.25 -3.95
C PHE A 142 50.88 -6.97 -4.30
N ASP A 143 51.17 -7.15 -5.59
CA ASP A 143 52.39 -7.78 -6.07
C ASP A 143 53.63 -6.94 -5.70
N SER A 144 53.53 -5.60 -5.70
CA SER A 144 54.58 -4.70 -5.22
C SER A 144 54.84 -4.86 -3.72
N HIS A 145 53.78 -4.96 -2.89
CA HIS A 145 53.95 -5.24 -1.47
C HIS A 145 54.59 -6.62 -1.23
N GLN A 146 54.14 -7.67 -1.91
CA GLN A 146 54.68 -9.03 -1.78
C GLN A 146 56.17 -9.09 -2.17
N THR A 147 56.54 -8.45 -3.29
CA THR A 147 57.94 -8.42 -3.76
C THR A 147 58.85 -7.63 -2.82
N HIS A 148 58.37 -6.54 -2.23
CA HIS A 148 59.14 -5.77 -1.24
C HIS A 148 59.47 -6.60 0.01
N TYR A 149 58.50 -7.34 0.56
CA TYR A 149 58.74 -8.21 1.73
C TYR A 149 59.68 -9.39 1.40
N ASN A 150 59.57 -9.97 0.21
CA ASN A 150 60.48 -11.04 -0.20
C ASN A 150 61.92 -10.54 -0.38
N TYR A 151 62.12 -9.35 -0.98
CA TYR A 151 63.45 -8.78 -1.15
C TYR A 151 64.09 -8.38 0.19
N SER A 152 63.31 -7.76 1.08
CA SER A 152 63.81 -7.40 2.42
C SER A 152 64.18 -8.64 3.22
N GLY A 153 63.37 -9.70 3.20
CA GLY A 153 63.66 -10.98 3.87
C GLY A 153 64.96 -11.62 3.39
N ILE A 154 65.22 -11.64 2.09
CA ILE A 154 66.49 -12.16 1.52
C ILE A 154 67.68 -11.29 1.94
N GLN A 155 67.53 -9.96 1.98
CA GLN A 155 68.59 -9.05 2.42
C GLN A 155 68.91 -9.20 3.92
N HIS A 156 67.90 -9.44 4.76
CA HIS A 156 68.10 -9.71 6.19
C HIS A 156 68.81 -11.05 6.41
N ALA A 157 68.36 -12.12 5.75
CA ALA A 157 69.05 -13.41 5.79
C ALA A 157 70.51 -13.32 5.30
N ARG A 158 70.76 -12.52 4.25
CA ARG A 158 72.13 -12.26 3.76
C ARG A 158 72.99 -11.52 4.77
N ARG A 159 72.45 -10.54 5.50
CA ARG A 159 73.19 -9.84 6.57
C ARG A 159 73.53 -10.76 7.74
N GLU A 160 72.61 -11.61 8.17
CA GLU A 160 72.87 -12.59 9.25
C GLU A 160 73.98 -13.58 8.85
N THR A 161 73.99 -14.05 7.60
CA THR A 161 75.09 -14.92 7.10
C THR A 161 76.44 -14.20 7.01
N ALA A 162 76.44 -12.90 6.74
CA ALA A 162 77.68 -12.11 6.69
C ALA A 162 78.24 -11.84 8.10
N ASP A 163 77.38 -11.56 9.08
CA ASP A 163 77.78 -11.31 10.48
C ASP A 163 78.29 -12.58 11.17
N SER A 164 77.66 -13.75 10.92
CA SER A 164 78.20 -15.06 11.34
C SER A 164 79.54 -15.42 10.68
N GLY A 165 79.76 -14.94 9.44
CA GLY A 165 81.03 -15.11 8.74
C GLY A 165 82.16 -14.27 9.32
N VAL A 166 81.87 -13.06 9.83
CA VAL A 166 82.86 -12.18 10.46
C VAL A 166 83.23 -12.65 11.87
N ALA A 167 82.29 -13.20 12.63
CA ALA A 167 82.56 -13.79 13.96
C ALA A 167 83.45 -15.05 13.92
N SER A 168 83.69 -15.63 12.74
CA SER A 168 84.51 -16.83 12.55
C SER A 168 85.96 -16.55 12.09
N VAL A 169 86.38 -15.27 12.03
CA VAL A 169 87.69 -14.85 11.46
C VAL A 169 88.62 -14.17 12.50
N GLU A 170 88.29 -14.17 13.79
CA GLU A 170 89.26 -13.83 14.85
C GLU A 170 89.84 -15.10 15.49
N VAL A 171 90.93 -15.62 14.91
CA VAL A 171 91.94 -16.47 15.58
C VAL A 171 93.33 -16.09 15.05
#